data_AF-A0A849UP44-F1
#
_entry.id   AF-A0A849UP44-F1
#
_cell.length_a   1.000
_cell.length_b   1.000
_cell.length_c   1.000
_cell.angle_alpha   90.00
_cell.angle_beta   90.00
_cell.angle_gamma   90.00
#
_symmetry.space_group_name_H-M   'P 1'
#
loop_
_entity.id
_entity.type
_entity.pdbx_description
1 polymer ?
#
loop_
_entity_poly.entity_id
_entity_poly.type
_entity_poly.pdbx_seq_one_letter_code
_entity_poly.pdbx_strand_id
1 'polypeptide(L)' 'MATNPIGKGTKTIGINMSKTMADDLEKRADSMHISKSKYCKIVLQQWLQSGKKLTLAEKK' A
#
# COMPACT_ATOMS: atom_id res chain seq x y z
N MET A 1 2.81 -0.07 23.61
CA MET A 1 4.22 -0.03 23.12
C MET A 1 4.21 0.36 21.64
N ALA A 2 4.19 1.66 21.32
CA ALA A 2 4.28 2.12 19.95
C ALA A 2 5.74 2.07 19.50
N THR A 3 6.08 1.14 18.63
CA THR A 3 7.40 1.04 18.00
C THR A 3 7.53 2.15 16.96
N ASN A 4 7.86 3.37 17.41
CA ASN A 4 8.09 4.49 16.50
C ASN A 4 9.21 4.11 15.51
N PRO A 5 8.95 4.01 14.19
CA PRO A 5 9.94 3.57 13.21
C PRO A 5 11.00 4.64 12.89
N ILE A 6 10.88 5.83 13.50
CA ILE A 6 11.72 7.01 13.27
C ILE A 6 13.15 6.66 13.70
N GLY A 7 13.97 6.23 12.73
CA GLY A 7 15.37 5.83 12.96
C GLY A 7 15.83 4.58 12.20
N LYS A 8 14.94 3.77 11.61
CA LYS A 8 15.29 2.52 10.90
C LYS A 8 15.40 2.63 9.38
N GLY A 9 15.65 3.83 8.84
CA GLY A 9 15.67 4.06 7.39
C GLY A 9 14.30 3.90 6.71
N THR A 10 13.22 3.88 7.48
CA THR A 10 11.85 3.80 6.98
C THR A 10 11.29 5.21 6.76
N LYS A 11 10.49 5.38 5.71
CA LYS A 11 9.75 6.61 5.44
C LYS A 11 8.26 6.33 5.53
N THR A 12 7.52 7.23 6.17
CA THR A 12 6.05 7.20 6.19
C THR A 12 5.54 7.83 4.89
N ILE A 13 4.61 7.16 4.22
CA ILE A 13 3.98 7.63 2.99
C ILE A 13 2.48 7.72 3.24
N GLY A 14 1.91 8.91 3.05
CA GLY A 14 0.46 9.09 2.98
C GLY A 14 -0.02 8.78 1.56
N ILE A 15 -1.03 7.94 1.44
CA ILE A 15 -1.63 7.58 0.14
C ILE A 15 -3.08 8.04 0.15
N ASN A 16 -3.43 8.91 -0.80
CA ASN A 16 -4.81 9.28 -1.02
C ASN A 16 -5.49 8.24 -1.93
N MET A 17 -6.67 7.77 -1.55
CA MET A 17 -7.47 6.83 -2.32
C MET A 17 -8.95 6.98 -2.00
N SER A 18 -9.83 6.46 -2.86
CA SER A 18 -11.26 6.44 -2.58
C SER A 18 -11.57 5.54 -1.38
N LYS A 19 -12.66 5.85 -0.66
CA LYS A 19 -13.12 5.05 0.50
C LYS A 19 -13.34 3.58 0.12
N THR A 20 -13.99 3.33 -1.01
CA THR A 20 -14.25 1.98 -1.50
C THR A 20 -12.98 1.16 -1.69
N MET A 21 -11.92 1.76 -2.25
CA MET A 21 -10.63 1.09 -2.41
C MET A 21 -9.98 0.78 -1.06
N ALA A 22 -10.10 1.69 -0.09
CA ALA A 22 -9.58 1.49 1.26
C ALA A 22 -10.31 0.33 1.97
N ASP A 23 -11.63 0.29 1.87
CA ASP A 23 -12.47 -0.77 2.45
C ASP A 23 -12.15 -2.15 1.84
N ASP A 24 -11.88 -2.21 0.53
CA ASP A 24 -11.50 -3.44 -0.15
C ASP A 24 -10.10 -3.92 0.26
N LEU A 25 -9.14 -3.01 0.43
CA LEU A 25 -7.81 -3.34 0.96
C LEU A 25 -7.91 -3.90 2.38
N GLU A 26 -8.77 -3.32 3.22
CA GLU A 26 -9.00 -3.77 4.59
C GLU A 26 -9.59 -5.18 4.63
N LYS A 27 -10.70 -5.43 3.92
CA LYS A 27 -11.32 -6.77 3.85
C LYS A 27 -10.34 -7.85 3.40
N ARG A 28 -9.51 -7.54 2.40
CA ARG A 28 -8.50 -8.50 1.90
C ARG A 28 -7.39 -8.73 2.92
N ALA A 29 -6.89 -7.67 3.56
CA ALA A 29 -5.89 -7.79 4.61
C ALA A 29 -6.41 -8.65 5.78
N ASP A 30 -7.66 -8.41 6.19
CA ASP A 30 -8.33 -9.15 7.26
C ASP A 30 -8.51 -10.63 6.90
N SER A 31 -8.91 -10.94 5.66
CA SER A 31 -9.03 -12.32 5.17
C SER A 31 -7.72 -13.10 5.18
N MET A 32 -6.59 -12.39 5.15
CA MET A 32 -5.23 -12.95 5.18
C MET A 32 -4.59 -12.85 6.57
N HIS A 33 -5.33 -12.37 7.59
CA HIS A 33 -4.85 -12.14 8.94
C HIS A 33 -3.56 -11.28 9.01
N ILE A 34 -3.47 -10.24 8.18
CA ILE A 34 -2.36 -9.28 8.20
C ILE A 34 -2.85 -7.85 8.30
N SER A 35 -1.99 -6.93 8.74
CA SER A 35 -2.36 -5.52 8.82
C SER A 35 -2.54 -4.89 7.44
N LYS A 36 -3.44 -3.91 7.33
CA LYS A 36 -3.68 -3.11 6.10
C LYS A 36 -2.38 -2.55 5.52
N SER A 37 -1.51 -2.00 6.38
CA SER A 37 -0.21 -1.45 5.96
C SER A 37 0.72 -2.53 5.38
N LYS A 38 0.72 -3.74 5.96
CA LYS A 38 1.52 -4.86 5.45
C LYS A 38 0.98 -5.35 4.11
N TYR A 39 -0.34 -5.49 3.99
CA TYR A 39 -0.98 -5.87 2.72
C TYR A 39 -0.70 -4.85 1.62
N CYS A 40 -0.88 -3.56 1.89
CA CYS A 40 -0.56 -2.48 0.95
C CYS A 40 0.90 -2.52 0.48
N LYS A 41 1.84 -2.76 1.41
CA LYS A 41 3.26 -2.93 1.06
C LYS A 41 3.49 -4.11 0.12
N ILE A 42 2.86 -5.26 0.37
CA ILE A 42 2.98 -6.46 -0.49
C ILE A 42 2.47 -6.15 -1.90
N VAL A 43 1.29 -5.53 -2.02
CA VAL A 43 0.71 -5.18 -3.32
C VAL A 43 1.63 -4.25 -4.11
N LEU A 44 2.15 -3.20 -3.48
CA LEU A 44 3.10 -2.27 -4.12
C LEU A 44 4.40 -2.98 -4.54
N GLN A 45 4.93 -3.89 -3.70
CA GLN A 45 6.12 -4.67 -4.03
C GLN A 45 5.87 -5.60 -5.23
N GLN A 46 4.75 -6.31 -5.26
CA GLN A 46 4.39 -7.17 -6.38
C GLN A 46 4.22 -6.36 -7.67
N TRP A 47 3.61 -5.18 -7.59
CA TRP A 47 3.49 -4.29 -8.74
C TRP A 47 4.87 -3.86 -9.26
N LEU A 48 5.78 -3.41 -8.38
CA LEU A 48 7.16 -3.06 -8.77
C LEU A 48 7.89 -4.24 -9.41
N GLN A 49 7.78 -5.43 -8.82
CA GLN A 49 8.40 -6.66 -9.35
C GLN A 49 7.78 -7.11 -10.69
N SER A 50 6.52 -6.78 -10.95
CA SER A 50 5.86 -7.15 -12.20
C SER A 50 6.43 -6.44 -13.44
N GLY A 51 7.23 -5.38 -13.25
CA GLY A 51 7.79 -4.58 -14.35
C GLY A 51 6.75 -3.81 -15.17
N LYS A 52 5.46 -3.88 -14.79
CA LYS A 52 4.37 -3.18 -15.47
C LYS A 52 4.47 -1.68 -15.19
N LYS A 53 4.98 -0.92 -16.16
CA LYS A 53 4.96 0.55 -16.11
C LYS A 53 3.50 1.03 -16.10
N LEU A 54 3.14 1.83 -15.11
CA LEU A 54 1.91 2.60 -15.19
C LEU A 54 2.14 3.70 -16.23
N THR A 55 1.50 3.59 -17.39
CA THR A 55 1.47 4.69 -18.35
C THR A 55 0.51 5.76 -17.82
N LEU A 56 1.02 6.63 -16.96
CA LEU A 56 0.31 7.83 -16.52
C LEU A 56 0.37 8.86 -17.65
N ALA A 57 -0.42 8.63 -18.70
CA ALA A 57 -0.69 9.66 -19.68
C ALA A 57 -1.87 10.50 -19.19
N GLU A 58 -1.67 11.80 -19.03
CA GLU A 58 -2.79 12.72 -18.89
C GLU A 58 -3.63 12.64 -20.17
N LYS A 59 -4.92 12.31 -20.01
CA LYS A 59 -5.86 12.51 -21.11
C LYS A 59 -5.99 14.02 -21.31
N LYS A 60 -5.38 14.53 -22.40
CA LYS A 60 -5.67 15.87 -22.92
C LYS A 60 -7.14 16.00 -23.30
#